data_AF-A0A2G2Z4N9-F1
#
_entry.id   AF-A0A2G2Z4N9-F1
#
_cell.length_a   1.000
_cell.length_b   1.000
_cell.length_c   1.000
_cell.angle_alpha   90.00
_cell.angle_beta   90.00
_cell.angle_gamma   90.00
#
_symmetry.space_group_name_H-M   'P 1'
#
loop_
_entity.id
_entity.type
_entity.pdbx_description
1 polymer ?
#
loop_
_entity_poly.entity_id
_entity_poly.type
_entity_poly.pdbx_seq_one_letter_code
_entity_poly.pdbx_strand_id
1 'polypeptide(L)'
;MQGLCISAGIPWHLIDEVYVSINCKGSFHWVLAVIVIKERCIRVYDSMKGHRGHADEIKELAEMLSTYLTIFDFFEKKDCIDWSLLNAYKKKTDQHAFDVHIVDGIVQQSSGTLDCGLFVAAYAEFLSDLHQIPSSEFDSKKHRTRYASLLWDYGVNKACTGYVSDNQDPPRPKCTFIRSEDTEMIDVEP
;
A
#
# COMPACT_ATOMS: atom_id res chain seq x y z
N MET A 1 -21.25 -6.15 7.96
CA MET A 1 -20.35 -5.57 6.93
C MET A 1 -19.24 -6.58 6.69
N GLN A 2 -19.10 -7.11 5.47
CA GLN A 2 -17.87 -7.78 5.08
C GLN A 2 -16.83 -6.68 4.91
N GLY A 3 -15.93 -6.55 5.88
CA GLY A 3 -14.77 -5.69 5.73
C GLY A 3 -13.93 -6.20 4.56
N LEU A 4 -13.50 -5.28 3.71
CA LEU A 4 -12.63 -5.61 2.60
C LEU A 4 -11.25 -5.98 3.16
N CYS A 5 -10.73 -7.13 2.71
CA CYS A 5 -9.62 -7.80 3.35
C CYS A 5 -8.33 -7.50 2.58
N ILE A 6 -7.55 -6.53 3.06
CA ILE A 6 -6.13 -6.47 2.72
C ILE A 6 -5.50 -7.72 3.35
N SER A 7 -4.99 -8.61 2.50
CA SER A 7 -4.44 -9.87 2.99
C SER A 7 -3.18 -9.61 3.82
N ALA A 8 -3.20 -10.02 5.09
CA ALA A 8 -2.06 -9.98 5.99
C ALA A 8 -1.43 -11.36 6.15
N GLY A 9 -0.13 -11.41 6.43
CA GLY A 9 0.59 -12.66 6.69
C GLY A 9 0.83 -13.56 5.47
N ILE A 10 0.55 -13.08 4.25
CA ILE A 10 0.93 -13.77 3.02
C ILE A 10 2.42 -13.51 2.73
N PRO A 11 3.23 -14.55 2.41
CA PRO A 11 4.60 -14.36 1.98
C PRO A 11 4.71 -13.42 0.77
N TRP A 12 5.67 -12.49 0.81
CA TRP A 12 5.82 -11.44 -0.19
C TRP A 12 6.02 -11.95 -1.63
N HIS A 13 6.57 -13.16 -1.80
CA HIS A 13 6.77 -13.77 -3.12
C HIS A 13 5.46 -14.25 -3.78
N LEU A 14 4.33 -14.20 -3.07
CA LEU A 14 3.00 -14.58 -3.56
C LEU A 14 2.07 -13.38 -3.78
N ILE A 15 2.56 -12.15 -3.60
CA ILE A 15 1.78 -10.92 -3.74
C ILE A 15 2.48 -9.94 -4.67
N ASP A 16 1.68 -9.10 -5.33
CA ASP A 16 2.19 -8.12 -6.29
C ASP A 16 2.51 -6.78 -5.63
N GLU A 17 1.73 -6.43 -4.61
CA GLU A 17 1.80 -5.14 -3.92
C GLU A 17 1.87 -5.32 -2.41
N VAL A 18 2.70 -4.50 -1.77
CA VAL A 18 2.82 -4.46 -0.31
C VAL A 18 2.61 -3.04 0.21
N TYR A 19 1.67 -2.90 1.13
CA TYR A 19 1.27 -1.65 1.74
C TYR A 19 2.03 -1.44 3.04
N VAL A 20 2.77 -0.35 3.16
CA VAL A 20 3.59 -0.02 4.32
C VAL A 20 3.34 1.42 4.73
N SER A 21 2.81 1.64 5.93
CA SER A 21 2.78 2.97 6.54
C SER A 21 4.16 3.33 7.06
N ILE A 22 4.74 4.43 6.59
CA ILE A 22 6.07 4.89 7.00
C ILE A 22 5.90 6.14 7.85
N ASN A 23 6.50 6.14 9.05
CA ASN A 23 6.62 7.33 9.88
C ASN A 23 7.87 8.10 9.45
N CYS A 24 7.70 9.33 8.99
CA CYS A 24 8.83 10.12 8.49
C CYS A 24 9.57 10.81 9.64
N LYS A 25 10.88 10.55 9.76
CA LYS A 25 11.71 10.99 10.88
C LYS A 25 11.66 12.52 11.07
N GLY A 26 11.56 12.94 12.33
CA GLY A 26 11.54 14.36 12.70
C GLY A 26 10.21 15.07 12.43
N SER A 27 9.21 14.35 11.91
CA SER A 27 7.83 14.82 11.75
C SER A 27 6.87 13.83 12.39
N PHE A 28 5.80 14.30 13.05
CA PHE A 28 4.68 13.44 13.45
C PHE A 28 3.78 13.17 12.24
N HIS A 29 4.36 12.60 11.18
CA HIS A 29 3.72 12.44 9.89
C HIS A 29 3.87 11.03 9.35
N TRP A 30 2.80 10.54 8.74
CA TRP A 30 2.73 9.23 8.13
C TRP A 30 2.45 9.36 6.64
N VAL A 31 3.20 8.58 5.86
CA VAL A 31 2.99 8.39 4.42
C VAL A 31 2.66 6.91 4.16
N LEU A 32 1.97 6.64 3.04
CA LEU A 32 1.75 5.27 2.59
C LEU A 32 2.74 4.95 1.46
N ALA A 33 3.56 3.92 1.64
CA ALA A 33 4.34 3.32 0.57
C ALA A 33 3.65 2.07 0.07
N VAL A 34 3.50 1.97 -1.25
CA VAL A 34 3.01 0.78 -1.96
C VAL A 34 4.18 0.23 -2.78
N ILE A 35 4.74 -0.88 -2.30
CA ILE A 35 5.85 -1.56 -2.95
C ILE A 35 5.26 -2.46 -4.02
N VAL A 36 5.45 -2.11 -5.29
CA VAL A 36 5.00 -2.90 -6.44
C VAL A 36 6.16 -3.78 -6.87
N ILE A 37 6.15 -5.04 -6.39
CA ILE A 37 7.29 -5.94 -6.51
C ILE A 37 7.60 -6.21 -7.99
N LYS A 38 6.60 -6.57 -8.80
CA LYS A 38 6.81 -6.87 -10.23
C LYS A 38 7.33 -5.68 -11.06
N GLU A 39 7.03 -4.46 -10.63
CA GLU A 39 7.50 -3.23 -11.28
C GLU A 39 8.82 -2.70 -10.69
N ARG A 40 9.33 -3.34 -9.62
CA ARG A 40 10.52 -2.89 -8.87
C ARG A 40 10.44 -1.40 -8.49
N CYS A 41 9.26 -0.94 -8.07
CA CYS A 41 9.04 0.45 -7.68
C CYS A 41 8.26 0.58 -6.36
N ILE A 42 8.36 1.76 -5.75
CA ILE A 42 7.64 2.17 -4.55
C ILE A 42 6.84 3.41 -4.89
N ARG A 43 5.51 3.31 -4.84
CA ARG A 43 4.60 4.43 -5.00
C ARG A 43 4.29 5.00 -3.62
N VAL A 44 4.52 6.29 -3.43
CA VAL A 44 4.39 6.97 -2.15
C VAL A 44 3.23 7.94 -2.21
N TYR A 45 2.25 7.75 -1.34
CA TYR A 45 1.22 8.75 -1.09
C TYR A 45 1.57 9.57 0.15
N ASP A 46 1.68 10.88 -0.06
CA ASP A 46 1.86 11.87 1.00
C ASP A 46 0.64 12.80 1.05
N SER A 47 -0.01 12.82 2.21
CA SER A 47 -1.16 13.68 2.45
C SER A 47 -0.78 15.15 2.67
N MET A 48 0.47 15.48 2.99
CA MET A 48 0.92 16.86 3.16
C MET A 48 1.12 17.57 1.83
N LYS A 49 0.34 18.62 1.61
CA LYS A 49 0.44 19.42 0.39
C LYS A 49 1.78 20.14 0.26
N GLY A 50 2.46 19.94 -0.87
CA GLY A 50 3.67 20.68 -1.25
C GLY A 50 4.93 20.34 -0.46
N HIS A 51 4.88 19.32 0.41
CA HIS A 51 6.07 18.84 1.12
C HIS A 51 6.71 17.70 0.34
N ARG A 52 7.94 17.91 -0.16
CA ARG A 52 8.78 16.85 -0.75
C ARG A 52 9.94 16.46 0.16
N GLY A 53 9.86 16.80 1.45
CA GLY A 53 10.95 16.62 2.40
C GLY A 53 11.28 15.16 2.73
N HIS A 54 10.39 14.22 2.40
CA HIS A 54 10.54 12.81 2.76
C HIS A 54 11.09 11.94 1.62
N ALA A 55 11.38 12.51 0.45
CA ALA A 55 11.84 11.75 -0.71
C ALA A 55 13.19 11.06 -0.45
N ASP A 56 14.13 11.74 0.22
CA ASP A 56 15.46 11.19 0.53
C ASP A 56 15.36 10.01 1.52
N GLU A 57 14.56 10.16 2.57
CA GLU A 57 14.31 9.10 3.56
C GLU A 57 13.69 7.85 2.91
N ILE A 58 12.73 8.03 2.00
CA ILE A 58 12.11 6.91 1.31
C ILE A 58 13.08 6.26 0.32
N LYS A 59 13.96 7.04 -0.30
CA LYS A 59 15.00 6.50 -1.18
C LYS A 59 15.99 5.63 -0.39
N GLU A 60 16.38 6.06 0.81
CA GLU A 60 17.19 5.23 1.71
C GLU A 60 16.47 3.93 2.09
N LEU A 61 15.17 3.99 2.37
CA LEU A 61 14.35 2.79 2.62
C LEU A 61 14.26 1.88 1.38
N ALA A 62 14.21 2.45 0.17
CA ALA A 62 14.19 1.68 -1.08
C ALA A 62 15.52 0.92 -1.31
N GLU A 63 16.65 1.54 -0.98
CA GLU A 63 17.98 0.92 -1.02
C GLU A 63 18.11 -0.19 0.04
N MET A 64 17.65 0.09 1.26
CA MET A 64 17.66 -0.87 2.36
C MET A 64 16.78 -2.09 2.06
N LEU A 65 15.57 -1.87 1.54
CA LEU A 65 14.66 -2.93 1.13
C LEU A 65 15.29 -3.83 0.08
N SER A 66 15.90 -3.25 -0.96
CA SER A 66 16.61 -4.00 -2.00
C SER A 66 17.73 -4.87 -1.43
N THR A 67 18.53 -4.30 -0.52
CA THR A 67 19.61 -5.00 0.17
C THR A 67 19.07 -6.17 0.99
N TYR A 68 18.00 -5.94 1.77
CA TYR A 68 17.38 -6.97 2.58
C TYR A 68 16.84 -8.11 1.70
N LEU A 69 16.05 -7.79 0.67
CA LEU A 69 15.51 -8.81 -0.24
C LEU A 69 16.62 -9.64 -0.90
N THR A 70 17.74 -9.03 -1.25
CA THR A 70 18.91 -9.73 -1.79
C THR A 70 19.53 -10.69 -0.76
N ILE A 71 19.73 -10.25 0.48
CA ILE A 71 20.34 -11.07 1.55
C ILE A 71 19.49 -12.31 1.88
N PHE A 72 18.17 -12.21 1.72
CA PHE A 72 17.24 -13.32 1.96
C PHE A 72 16.96 -14.17 0.72
N ASP A 73 17.81 -14.06 -0.31
CA ASP A 73 17.71 -14.79 -1.58
C ASP A 73 16.33 -14.69 -2.22
N PHE A 74 15.65 -13.54 -2.05
CA PHE A 74 14.27 -13.35 -2.50
C PHE A 74 14.16 -13.50 -4.03
N PHE A 75 15.12 -12.96 -4.76
CA PHE A 75 15.16 -12.99 -6.23
C PHE A 75 15.65 -14.32 -6.80
N GLU A 76 16.19 -15.23 -5.98
CA GLU A 76 16.53 -16.59 -6.41
C GLU A 76 15.29 -17.50 -6.48
N LYS A 77 14.25 -17.17 -5.72
CA LYS A 77 12.98 -17.91 -5.71
C LYS A 77 12.22 -17.65 -7.00
N LYS A 78 12.08 -18.71 -7.81
CA LYS A 78 11.38 -18.68 -9.11
C LYS A 78 10.05 -19.42 -9.12
N ASP A 79 9.58 -19.85 -7.94
CA ASP A 79 8.38 -20.69 -7.82
C ASP A 79 7.10 -20.00 -8.35
N CYS A 80 7.06 -18.67 -8.28
CA CYS A 80 5.90 -17.88 -8.70
C CYS A 80 6.22 -16.84 -9.78
N ILE A 81 7.44 -16.28 -9.80
CA ILE A 81 7.81 -15.16 -10.68
C ILE A 81 9.20 -15.43 -11.27
N ASP A 82 9.29 -15.45 -12.60
CA ASP A 82 10.59 -15.37 -13.28
C ASP A 82 10.99 -13.90 -13.44
N TRP A 83 11.79 -13.43 -12.49
CA TRP A 83 12.29 -12.05 -12.43
C TRP A 83 13.01 -11.62 -13.71
N SER A 84 13.66 -12.55 -14.41
CA SER A 84 14.41 -12.23 -15.64
C SER A 84 13.53 -11.82 -16.82
N LEU A 85 12.26 -12.23 -16.81
CA LEU A 85 11.29 -11.87 -17.83
C LEU A 85 10.71 -10.46 -17.62
N LEU A 86 10.76 -9.93 -16.39
CA LEU A 86 10.19 -8.63 -16.06
C LEU A 86 11.08 -7.48 -16.53
N ASN A 87 10.51 -6.58 -17.33
CA ASN A 87 11.24 -5.43 -17.88
C ASN A 87 11.89 -4.55 -16.79
N ALA A 88 11.22 -4.39 -15.64
CA ALA A 88 11.73 -3.61 -14.51
C ALA A 88 13.03 -4.18 -13.89
N TYR A 89 13.32 -5.46 -14.13
CA TYR A 89 14.48 -6.17 -13.59
C TYR A 89 15.58 -6.38 -14.64
N LYS A 90 15.26 -6.23 -15.93
CA LYS A 90 16.25 -6.33 -17.01
C LYS A 90 17.34 -5.28 -16.80
N LYS A 91 18.59 -5.72 -16.90
CA LYS A 91 19.80 -4.87 -16.75
C LYS A 91 19.98 -4.23 -15.36
N LYS A 92 19.17 -4.59 -14.36
CA LYS A 92 19.38 -4.21 -12.96
C LYS A 92 19.99 -5.39 -12.20
N THR A 93 20.88 -5.11 -11.26
CA THR A 93 21.35 -6.11 -10.30
C THR A 93 20.32 -6.26 -9.17
N ASP A 94 20.35 -7.39 -8.48
CA ASP A 94 19.42 -7.66 -7.36
C ASP A 94 19.51 -6.61 -6.23
N GLN A 95 20.67 -5.98 -6.07
CA GLN A 95 20.90 -4.92 -5.09
C GLN A 95 20.42 -3.54 -5.54
N HIS A 96 20.08 -3.34 -6.81
CA HIS A 96 19.70 -2.03 -7.34
C HIS A 96 18.44 -1.49 -6.65
N ALA A 97 18.41 -0.22 -6.23
CA ALA A 97 17.26 0.30 -5.49
C ALA A 97 15.94 0.16 -6.27
N PHE A 98 14.82 0.13 -5.53
CA PHE A 98 13.50 0.28 -6.13
C PHE A 98 13.32 1.74 -6.58
N ASP A 99 12.67 1.94 -7.72
CA ASP A 99 12.36 3.28 -8.21
C ASP A 99 11.28 3.91 -7.31
N VAL A 100 11.45 5.17 -6.88
CA VAL A 100 10.49 5.84 -5.99
C VAL A 100 9.66 6.84 -6.77
N HIS A 101 8.33 6.70 -6.68
CA HIS A 101 7.36 7.58 -7.33
C HIS A 101 6.45 8.22 -6.29
N ILE A 102 6.45 9.56 -6.23
CA ILE A 102 5.49 10.28 -5.39
C ILE A 102 4.18 10.42 -6.17
N VAL A 103 3.08 9.97 -5.57
CA VAL A 103 1.74 10.09 -6.11
C VAL A 103 1.20 11.49 -5.80
N ASP A 104 0.85 12.23 -6.84
CA ASP A 104 0.29 13.59 -6.75
C ASP A 104 -1.10 13.65 -7.43
N GLY A 105 -1.82 14.76 -7.25
CA GLY A 105 -3.15 14.96 -7.83
C GLY A 105 -4.28 14.23 -7.09
N ILE A 106 -3.99 13.69 -5.91
CA ILE A 106 -4.96 13.06 -5.01
C ILE A 106 -5.26 14.01 -3.85
N VAL A 107 -6.37 13.80 -3.15
CA VAL A 107 -6.77 14.58 -1.98
C VAL A 107 -5.60 14.65 -0.98
N GLN A 108 -5.29 15.87 -0.55
CA GLN A 108 -4.29 16.17 0.46
C GLN A 108 -4.92 16.95 1.61
N GLN A 109 -4.35 16.79 2.79
CA GLN A 109 -4.81 17.47 3.98
C GLN A 109 -4.45 18.97 3.94
N SER A 110 -5.26 19.80 4.59
CA SER A 110 -4.95 21.22 4.74
C SER A 110 -3.75 21.41 5.68
N SER A 111 -2.95 22.45 5.45
CA SER A 111 -1.83 22.79 6.33
C SER A 111 -2.31 22.99 7.77
N GLY A 112 -1.59 22.42 8.74
CA GLY A 112 -1.91 22.49 10.17
C GLY A 112 -2.90 21.44 10.68
N THR A 113 -3.39 20.55 9.83
CA THR A 113 -4.20 19.40 10.25
C THR A 113 -3.30 18.23 10.72
N LEU A 114 -3.77 17.43 11.67
CA LEU A 114 -3.08 16.24 12.20
C LEU A 114 -3.78 14.96 11.74
N ASP A 115 -4.26 14.96 10.50
CA ASP A 115 -5.07 13.87 9.94
C ASP A 115 -4.28 12.92 9.06
N CYS A 116 -2.94 13.01 8.99
CA CYS A 116 -2.13 12.19 8.08
C CYS A 116 -2.46 10.69 8.14
N GLY A 117 -2.66 10.13 9.34
CA GLY A 117 -3.08 8.74 9.52
C GLY A 117 -4.46 8.42 8.95
N LEU A 118 -5.41 9.37 9.03
CA LEU A 118 -6.74 9.24 8.44
C LEU A 118 -6.67 9.19 6.91
N PHE A 119 -5.86 10.07 6.32
CA PHE A 119 -5.65 10.10 4.87
C PHE A 119 -4.91 8.85 4.38
N VAL A 120 -3.89 8.39 5.11
CA VAL A 120 -3.18 7.14 4.82
C VAL A 120 -4.12 5.93 4.86
N ALA A 121 -4.96 5.82 5.89
CA ALA A 121 -5.92 4.72 6.02
C ALA A 121 -6.96 4.74 4.89
N ALA A 122 -7.50 5.92 4.57
CA ALA A 122 -8.47 6.06 3.49
C ALA A 122 -7.87 5.81 2.10
N TYR A 123 -6.61 6.20 1.89
CA TYR A 123 -5.90 5.89 0.65
C TYR A 123 -5.62 4.38 0.52
N ALA A 124 -5.26 3.71 1.61
CA ALA A 124 -5.10 2.25 1.61
C ALA A 124 -6.43 1.52 1.32
N GLU A 125 -7.53 1.98 1.92
CA GLU A 125 -8.88 1.46 1.64
C GLU A 125 -9.30 1.70 0.17
N PHE A 126 -9.00 2.86 -0.38
CA PHE A 126 -9.23 3.15 -1.79
C PHE A 126 -8.52 2.15 -2.72
N LEU A 127 -7.24 1.88 -2.46
CA LEU A 127 -6.46 0.96 -3.25
C LEU A 127 -6.92 -0.49 -3.10
N SER A 128 -7.46 -0.88 -1.93
CA SER A 128 -7.98 -2.23 -1.71
C SER A 128 -9.32 -2.50 -2.41
N ASP A 129 -10.14 -1.47 -2.60
CA ASP A 129 -11.57 -1.64 -2.89
C ASP A 129 -11.96 -1.32 -4.34
N LEU A 130 -11.01 -0.88 -5.18
CA LEU A 130 -11.26 -0.31 -6.53
C LEU A 130 -12.34 0.79 -6.55
N HIS A 131 -12.76 1.31 -5.40
CA HIS A 131 -13.66 2.46 -5.32
C HIS A 131 -12.91 3.72 -5.73
N GLN A 132 -13.59 4.79 -6.15
CA GLN A 132 -12.90 6.06 -6.43
C GLN A 132 -12.59 6.81 -5.13
N ILE A 133 -11.42 7.45 -5.01
CA ILE A 133 -11.29 8.64 -4.15
C ILE A 133 -11.91 9.78 -4.94
N PRO A 134 -13.07 10.32 -4.55
CA PRO A 134 -13.55 11.53 -5.17
C PRO A 134 -12.62 12.64 -4.69
N SER A 135 -11.82 13.21 -5.59
CA SER A 135 -10.89 14.30 -5.32
C SER A 135 -11.55 15.56 -4.74
N SER A 136 -12.89 15.61 -4.69
CA SER A 136 -13.71 16.71 -4.20
C SER A 136 -14.52 16.43 -2.90
N GLU A 137 -14.58 15.19 -2.39
CA GLU A 137 -15.52 14.82 -1.29
C GLU A 137 -14.85 14.13 -0.07
N PHE A 138 -13.55 14.36 0.16
CA PHE A 138 -12.89 13.83 1.36
C PHE A 138 -13.36 14.57 2.62
N ASP A 139 -14.42 14.06 3.25
CA ASP A 139 -14.89 14.52 4.54
C ASP A 139 -14.16 13.76 5.66
N SER A 140 -13.14 14.41 6.25
CA SER A 140 -12.39 13.87 7.38
C SER A 140 -13.28 13.50 8.57
N LYS A 141 -14.35 14.25 8.83
CA LYS A 141 -15.24 13.99 9.97
C LYS A 141 -16.06 12.72 9.73
N LYS A 142 -16.56 12.53 8.51
CA LYS A 142 -17.26 11.30 8.10
C LYS A 142 -16.35 10.09 8.21
N HIS A 143 -15.13 10.17 7.68
CA HIS A 143 -14.16 9.07 7.75
C HIS A 143 -13.73 8.75 9.18
N ARG A 144 -13.46 9.76 10.03
CA ARG A 144 -13.17 9.55 11.46
C ARG A 144 -14.30 8.82 12.16
N THR A 145 -15.54 9.24 11.93
CA THR A 145 -16.71 8.59 12.53
C THR A 145 -16.81 7.13 12.09
N ARG A 146 -16.67 6.87 10.79
CA ARG A 146 -16.72 5.52 10.22
C ARG A 146 -15.63 4.63 10.80
N TYR A 147 -14.37 5.05 10.76
CA TYR A 147 -13.26 4.23 11.26
C TYR A 147 -13.30 4.05 12.78
N ALA A 148 -13.72 5.06 13.54
CA ALA A 148 -13.91 4.92 14.99
C ALA A 148 -14.99 3.88 15.31
N SER A 149 -16.13 3.91 14.59
CA SER A 149 -17.18 2.89 14.74
C SER A 149 -16.68 1.50 14.36
N LEU A 150 -15.97 1.35 13.24
CA LEU A 150 -15.40 0.05 12.83
C LEU A 150 -14.39 -0.49 13.85
N LEU A 151 -13.50 0.36 14.36
CA LEU A 151 -12.51 -0.04 15.36
C LEU A 151 -13.16 -0.41 16.69
N TRP A 152 -14.18 0.35 17.10
CA TRP A 152 -14.97 0.05 18.30
C TRP A 152 -15.68 -1.29 18.17
N ASP A 153 -16.40 -1.52 17.07
CA ASP A 153 -17.11 -2.77 16.81
C ASP A 153 -16.14 -3.95 16.78
N TYR A 154 -14.98 -3.80 16.13
CA TYR A 154 -13.93 -4.80 16.15
C TYR A 154 -13.43 -5.10 17.57
N GLY A 155 -13.13 -4.06 18.36
CA GLY A 155 -12.65 -4.21 19.73
C GLY A 155 -13.68 -4.88 20.66
N VAL A 156 -14.95 -4.50 20.55
CA VAL A 156 -16.05 -5.11 21.29
C VAL A 156 -16.20 -6.58 20.91
N ASN A 157 -16.22 -6.88 19.61
CA ASN A 157 -16.29 -8.27 19.14
C ASN A 157 -15.10 -9.09 19.65
N LYS A 158 -13.87 -8.57 19.54
CA LYS A 158 -12.65 -9.24 20.02
C LYS A 158 -12.71 -9.55 21.52
N ALA A 159 -13.23 -8.62 22.33
CA ALA A 159 -13.41 -8.81 23.75
C ALA A 159 -14.51 -9.84 24.09
N CYS A 160 -15.63 -9.83 23.36
CA CYS A 160 -16.76 -10.73 23.59
C CYS A 160 -16.48 -12.17 23.16
N THR A 161 -15.75 -12.39 22.08
CA THR A 161 -15.47 -13.74 21.54
C THR A 161 -14.20 -14.37 22.11
N GLY A 162 -13.43 -13.65 22.93
CA GLY A 162 -12.26 -14.17 23.62
C GLY A 162 -11.08 -14.51 22.69
N TYR A 163 -10.92 -13.81 21.56
CA TYR A 163 -9.81 -14.05 20.64
C TYR A 163 -8.45 -13.72 21.29
N VAL A 164 -7.57 -14.71 21.37
CA VAL A 164 -6.24 -14.62 22.02
C VAL A 164 -5.13 -14.19 21.05
N SER A 165 -5.38 -14.14 19.72
CA SER A 165 -4.37 -13.82 18.71
C SER A 165 -4.97 -13.37 17.37
N ASP A 166 -4.22 -12.55 16.62
CA ASP A 166 -4.58 -11.96 15.31
C ASP A 166 -4.73 -12.99 14.17
N ASN A 167 -4.45 -14.29 14.41
CA ASN A 167 -4.61 -15.37 13.42
C ASN A 167 -5.99 -16.04 13.43
N GLN A 168 -6.93 -15.56 14.25
CA GLN A 168 -8.28 -16.14 14.39
C GLN A 168 -9.34 -15.28 13.67
N ASP A 169 -9.04 -14.91 12.42
CA ASP A 169 -9.98 -14.18 11.58
C ASP A 169 -11.24 -15.03 11.30
N PRO A 170 -12.42 -14.40 11.13
CA PRO A 170 -13.58 -15.07 10.55
C PRO A 170 -13.25 -15.67 9.18
N PRO A 171 -14.00 -16.67 8.69
CA PRO A 171 -13.75 -17.27 7.38
C PRO A 171 -13.68 -16.18 6.30
N ARG A 172 -12.53 -16.14 5.62
CA ARG A 172 -12.24 -15.17 4.54
C ARG A 172 -13.40 -15.16 3.53
N PRO A 173 -13.91 -13.99 3.12
CA PRO A 173 -14.72 -13.91 1.91
C PRO A 173 -13.90 -14.49 0.76
N LYS A 174 -14.44 -15.47 0.03
CA LYS A 174 -13.79 -16.00 -1.18
C LYS A 174 -13.68 -14.84 -2.18
N CYS A 175 -12.49 -14.31 -2.35
CA CYS A 175 -12.18 -13.44 -3.46
C CYS A 175 -12.11 -14.31 -4.71
N THR A 176 -13.17 -14.31 -5.53
CA THR A 176 -13.05 -14.76 -6.92
C THR A 176 -12.20 -13.73 -7.63
N PHE A 177 -10.90 -13.99 -7.72
CA PHE A 177 -10.03 -13.31 -8.68
C PHE A 177 -10.60 -13.56 -10.07
N ILE A 178 -11.27 -12.55 -10.62
CA ILE A 178 -11.52 -12.48 -12.05
C ILE A 178 -10.22 -11.99 -12.65
N ARG A 179 -9.52 -12.85 -13.39
CA ARG A 179 -8.37 -12.45 -14.19
C ARG A 179 -8.83 -11.32 -15.11
N SER A 180 -8.25 -10.13 -14.96
CA SER A 180 -8.41 -9.05 -15.94
C SER A 180 -8.04 -9.62 -17.30
N GLU A 181 -9.02 -9.85 -18.17
CA GLU A 181 -8.75 -10.11 -19.58
C GLU A 181 -8.30 -8.78 -20.21
N ASP A 182 -7.36 -8.92 -21.14
CA ASP A 182 -6.58 -7.85 -21.74
C ASP A 182 -7.48 -6.72 -22.24
N THR A 183 -7.40 -5.56 -21.59
CA THR A 183 -7.93 -4.31 -22.16
C THR A 183 -6.94 -3.89 -23.24
N GLU A 184 -7.26 -4.19 -24.50
CA GLU A 184 -6.53 -3.64 -25.66
C GLU A 184 -6.52 -2.12 -25.58
N MET A 185 -5.32 -1.55 -25.51
CA MET A 185 -5.11 -0.12 -25.67
C MET A 185 -5.31 0.22 -27.15
N ILE A 186 -6.31 1.04 -27.45
CA ILE A 186 -6.52 1.58 -28.78
C ILE A 186 -5.61 2.79 -28.93
N ASP A 187 -4.60 2.67 -29.80
CA ASP A 187 -3.77 3.80 -30.22
C ASP A 187 -4.63 4.81 -30.99
N VAL A 188 -4.63 6.06 -30.52
CA VAL A 188 -5.12 7.20 -31.30
C VAL A 188 -3.90 7.93 -31.83
N GLU A 189 -3.67 7.78 -33.13
CA GLU A 189 -2.66 8.54 -33.89
C GLU A 189 -3.19 9.96 -34.22
N PRO A 190 -2.31 10.90 -34.62
CA PRO A 190 -2.02 12.17 -33.94
C PRO A 190 -3.04 13.30 -34.16
#